data_AF-A0A9N9WBG1-F1
#
_entry.id   AF-A0A9N9WBG1-F1
#
_cell.length_a   1.000
_cell.length_b   1.000
_cell.length_c   1.000
_cell.angle_alpha   90.00
_cell.angle_beta   90.00
_cell.angle_gamma   90.00
#
_symmetry.space_group_name_H-M   'P 1'
#
loop_
_entity.id
_entity.type
_entity.pdbx_description
1 polymer ?
#
loop_
_entity_poly.entity_id
_entity_poly.type
_entity_poly.pdbx_seq_one_letter_code
_entity_poly.pdbx_strand_id
1 'polypeptide(L)'
;MKLRKQVDGCIASLVNMLVVCHAVMQNEAILALTLLAMESLNKSPVDDPDDFDCEESFISQLIKSEIGKHVAVLIDTNCAKMPIEVAENLLAFLDITSKKNDIALDYKNAKVHESLKKFNDARKDFSDDLKVCIGSVANVISNNC
;
A
#
# COMPACT_ATOMS: atom_id res chain seq x y z
N MET A 1 -18.37 -11.44 19.08
CA MET A 1 -17.06 -12.08 18.83
C MET A 1 -16.07 -10.98 18.49
N LYS A 2 -15.24 -10.59 19.47
CA LYS A 2 -14.41 -9.37 19.45
C LYS A 2 -13.01 -9.74 18.92
N LEU A 3 -12.79 -9.57 17.61
CA LEU A 3 -11.45 -9.63 17.00
C LEU A 3 -10.74 -8.25 17.00
N ARG A 4 -11.35 -7.21 17.59
CA ARG A 4 -10.88 -5.81 17.57
C ARG A 4 -9.87 -5.45 18.67
N LYS A 5 -8.88 -6.30 18.90
CA LYS A 5 -7.58 -5.80 19.36
C LYS A 5 -6.63 -6.15 18.25
N GLN A 6 -6.34 -5.17 17.38
CA GLN A 6 -5.17 -5.26 16.51
C GLN A 6 -4.02 -5.74 17.40
N VAL A 7 -3.47 -6.92 17.10
CA VAL A 7 -2.32 -7.43 17.83
C VAL A 7 -1.21 -6.42 17.55
N ASP A 8 -0.81 -5.68 18.58
CA ASP A 8 0.23 -4.65 18.49
C ASP A 8 1.43 -5.22 17.72
N GLY A 9 1.82 -4.52 16.64
CA GLY A 9 2.97 -4.91 15.80
C GLY A 9 2.67 -5.87 14.64
N CYS A 10 1.43 -6.30 14.43
CA CYS A 10 1.06 -7.10 13.25
C CYS A 10 1.31 -6.34 11.94
N ILE A 11 0.84 -5.08 11.85
CA ILE A 11 1.06 -4.21 10.68
C ILE A 11 2.56 -4.01 10.46
N ALA A 12 3.32 -3.68 11.51
CA ALA A 12 4.77 -3.52 11.42
C ALA A 12 5.47 -4.80 10.90
N SER A 13 5.00 -5.97 11.32
CA SER A 13 5.53 -7.25 10.84
C SER A 13 5.24 -7.46 9.36
N LEU A 14 4.01 -7.17 8.90
CA LEU A 14 3.63 -7.26 7.50
C LEU A 14 4.41 -6.26 6.63
N VAL A 15 4.59 -5.03 7.09
CA VAL A 15 5.38 -4.02 6.37
C VAL A 15 6.85 -4.44 6.25
N ASN A 16 7.45 -4.98 7.31
CA ASN A 16 8.81 -5.51 7.25
C ASN A 16 8.94 -6.70 6.29
N MET A 17 7.92 -7.55 6.17
CA MET A 17 7.91 -8.68 5.23
C MET A 17 7.99 -8.25 3.76
N LEU A 18 7.64 -7.00 3.42
CA LEU A 18 7.77 -6.47 2.06
C LEU A 18 9.22 -6.43 1.56
N VAL A 19 10.21 -6.37 2.46
CA VAL A 19 11.63 -6.21 2.07
C VAL A 19 12.55 -7.28 2.64
N VAL A 20 12.21 -7.93 3.75
CA VAL A 20 13.13 -8.86 4.47
C VAL A 20 12.96 -10.32 4.08
N CYS A 21 11.91 -10.67 3.33
CA CYS A 21 11.53 -12.07 3.08
C CYS A 21 11.61 -12.49 1.60
N HIS A 22 11.54 -13.80 1.34
CA HIS A 22 11.47 -14.35 -0.02
C HIS A 22 10.18 -13.93 -0.74
N ALA A 23 10.20 -13.96 -2.08
CA ALA A 23 9.09 -13.48 -2.93
C ALA A 23 7.71 -14.00 -2.51
N VAL A 24 7.58 -15.27 -2.09
CA VAL A 24 6.29 -15.83 -1.62
C VAL A 24 5.76 -15.05 -0.42
N MET A 25 6.60 -14.77 0.58
CA MET A 25 6.19 -14.03 1.77
C MET A 25 5.92 -12.55 1.48
N GLN A 26 6.67 -11.95 0.54
CA GLN A 26 6.39 -10.60 0.06
C GLN A 26 5.00 -10.53 -0.58
N ASN A 27 4.64 -11.50 -1.42
CA ASN A 27 3.34 -11.57 -2.08
C ASN A 27 2.19 -11.70 -1.07
N GLU A 28 2.33 -12.59 -0.08
CA GLU A 28 1.33 -12.76 0.99
C GLU A 28 1.19 -11.50 1.85
N ALA A 29 2.31 -10.84 2.16
CA ALA A 29 2.29 -9.59 2.91
C ALA A 29 1.57 -8.47 2.15
N ILE A 30 1.81 -8.35 0.83
CA ILE A 30 1.09 -7.39 -0.03
C ILE A 30 -0.40 -7.69 0.00
N LEU A 31 -0.81 -8.94 -0.26
CA LEU A 31 -2.21 -9.34 -0.26
C LEU A 31 -2.88 -9.05 1.10
N ALA A 32 -2.23 -9.43 2.20
CA ALA A 32 -2.75 -9.18 3.54
C ALA A 32 -2.92 -7.69 3.83
N LEU A 33 -1.94 -6.85 3.46
CA LEU A 33 -2.03 -5.40 3.61
C LEU A 33 -3.13 -4.79 2.74
N THR A 34 -3.31 -5.28 1.51
CA THR A 34 -4.40 -4.85 0.62
C THR A 34 -5.76 -5.14 1.26
N LEU A 35 -5.98 -6.35 1.76
CA LEU A 35 -7.24 -6.74 2.40
C LEU A 35 -7.49 -5.94 3.69
N LEU A 36 -6.46 -5.73 4.51
CA LEU A 36 -6.56 -4.90 5.72
C LEU A 36 -6.90 -3.44 5.39
N ALA A 37 -6.30 -2.88 4.34
CA ALA A 37 -6.59 -1.52 3.89
C ALA A 37 -8.04 -1.39 3.39
N MET A 38 -8.53 -2.37 2.63
CA MET A 38 -9.93 -2.41 2.19
C MET A 38 -10.89 -2.42 3.38
N GLU A 39 -10.67 -3.32 4.34
CA GLU A 39 -11.52 -3.45 5.53
C GLU A 39 -11.43 -2.22 6.46
N SER A 40 -10.27 -1.57 6.53
CA SER A 40 -10.06 -0.46 7.47
C SER A 40 -10.42 0.91 6.90
N LEU A 41 -10.39 1.09 5.56
CA LEU A 41 -10.47 2.41 4.93
C LEU A 41 -11.65 2.60 3.94
N ASN A 42 -12.30 1.53 3.46
CA ASN A 42 -13.43 1.61 2.53
C ASN A 42 -14.82 1.52 3.22
N LYS A 43 -14.89 1.63 4.55
CA LYS A 43 -16.17 1.58 5.28
C LYS A 43 -16.98 2.86 5.11
N SER A 44 -18.31 2.70 5.01
CA SER A 44 -19.21 3.84 4.93
C SER A 44 -19.36 4.53 6.30
N PRO A 45 -19.62 5.85 6.35
CA PRO A 45 -19.70 6.61 7.60
C PRO A 45 -20.85 6.24 8.56
N VAL A 46 -21.65 5.21 8.22
CA VAL A 46 -22.87 4.82 8.94
C VAL A 46 -22.60 3.66 9.92
N ASP A 47 -21.45 3.01 9.80
CA ASP A 47 -21.12 1.78 10.52
C ASP A 47 -20.33 2.09 11.80
N ASP A 48 -21.05 2.44 12.88
CA ASP A 48 -20.56 2.54 14.27
C ASP A 48 -19.54 3.67 14.61
N PRO A 49 -19.81 4.53 15.62
CA PRO A 49 -18.87 5.57 16.06
C PRO A 49 -17.52 5.06 16.62
N ASP A 50 -17.42 3.76 16.95
CA ASP A 50 -16.19 3.09 17.43
C ASP A 50 -15.21 2.76 16.26
N ASP A 51 -15.59 2.99 14.99
CA ASP A 51 -14.79 2.63 13.81
C ASP A 51 -13.81 3.74 13.36
N PHE A 52 -14.03 5.00 13.74
CA PHE A 52 -13.09 6.10 13.44
C PHE A 52 -11.71 5.86 14.09
N ASP A 53 -11.70 5.32 15.32
CA ASP A 53 -10.48 4.93 16.02
C ASP A 53 -9.71 3.81 15.29
N CYS A 54 -10.41 2.97 14.51
CA CYS A 54 -9.81 1.88 13.76
C CYS A 54 -9.06 2.38 12.52
N GLU A 55 -9.65 3.32 11.78
CA GLU A 55 -9.02 3.97 10.62
C GLU A 55 -7.76 4.74 11.05
N GLU A 56 -7.87 5.63 12.05
CA GLU A 56 -6.73 6.41 12.52
C GLU A 56 -5.60 5.54 13.09
N SER A 57 -5.96 4.47 13.82
CA SER A 57 -4.99 3.49 14.32
C SER A 57 -4.26 2.77 13.19
N PHE A 58 -4.97 2.35 12.14
CA PHE A 58 -4.38 1.68 10.98
C PHE A 58 -3.41 2.59 10.24
N ILE A 59 -3.83 3.83 9.95
CA ILE A 59 -3.00 4.86 9.30
C ILE A 59 -1.74 5.14 10.13
N SER A 60 -1.89 5.38 11.43
CA SER A 60 -0.78 5.63 12.34
C SER A 60 0.22 4.47 12.38
N GLN A 61 -0.26 3.22 12.35
CA GLN A 61 0.63 2.06 12.36
C GLN A 61 1.38 1.87 11.05
N LEU A 62 0.74 2.13 9.89
CA LEU A 62 1.43 2.10 8.60
C LEU A 62 2.58 3.12 8.56
N ILE A 63 2.30 4.36 8.97
CA ILE A 63 3.31 5.43 8.98
C ILE A 63 4.45 5.12 9.97
N LYS A 64 4.12 4.70 11.20
CA LYS A 64 5.13 4.29 12.19
C LYS A 64 5.99 3.11 11.72
N SER A 65 5.49 2.31 10.79
CA SER A 65 6.20 1.18 10.20
C SER A 65 7.00 1.55 8.94
N GLU A 66 7.11 2.84 8.60
CA GLU A 66 7.80 3.35 7.41
C GLU A 66 7.28 2.72 6.09
N ILE A 67 5.94 2.62 5.94
CA ILE A 67 5.32 1.96 4.78
C ILE A 67 5.84 2.50 3.43
N GLY A 68 5.95 3.82 3.27
CA GLY A 68 6.36 4.41 2.00
C GLY A 68 7.77 3.98 1.57
N LYS A 69 8.69 3.91 2.53
CA LYS A 69 10.06 3.45 2.28
C LYS A 69 10.09 1.98 1.88
N HIS A 70 9.31 1.13 2.57
CA HIS A 70 9.24 -0.31 2.27
C HIS A 70 8.63 -0.56 0.89
N VAL A 71 7.56 0.16 0.53
CA VAL A 71 6.94 0.10 -0.79
C VAL A 71 7.91 0.56 -1.88
N ALA A 72 8.61 1.67 -1.69
CA ALA A 72 9.58 2.16 -2.66
C ALA A 72 10.69 1.12 -2.92
N VAL A 73 11.25 0.55 -1.85
CA VAL A 73 12.26 -0.52 -1.95
C VAL A 73 11.71 -1.76 -2.63
N LEU A 74 10.50 -2.21 -2.28
CA LEU A 74 9.85 -3.36 -2.90
C LEU A 74 9.71 -3.16 -4.42
N ILE A 75 9.22 -1.99 -4.84
CA ILE A 75 9.01 -1.66 -6.26
C ILE A 75 10.36 -1.59 -6.98
N ASP A 76 11.32 -0.81 -6.46
CA ASP A 76 12.61 -0.62 -7.13
C ASP A 76 13.40 -1.95 -7.21
N THR A 77 13.25 -2.86 -6.24
CA THR A 77 13.96 -4.15 -6.22
C THR A 77 13.30 -5.19 -7.14
N ASN A 78 11.97 -5.21 -7.23
CA ASN A 78 11.21 -6.26 -7.93
C ASN A 78 10.59 -5.81 -9.25
N CYS A 79 10.86 -4.57 -9.67
CA CYS A 79 10.28 -3.85 -10.81
C CYS A 79 9.95 -4.73 -12.04
N ALA A 80 10.91 -5.49 -12.56
CA ALA A 80 10.72 -6.32 -13.76
C ALA A 80 10.25 -7.76 -13.49
N LYS A 81 10.27 -8.21 -12.22
CA LYS A 81 10.10 -9.63 -11.84
C LYS A 81 8.82 -9.88 -11.05
N MET A 82 8.17 -8.84 -10.55
CA MET A 82 6.94 -8.96 -9.78
C MET A 82 5.82 -9.58 -10.64
N PRO A 83 5.21 -10.70 -10.23
CA PRO A 83 4.07 -11.28 -10.95
C PRO A 83 2.94 -10.26 -11.12
N ILE A 84 2.15 -10.38 -12.20
CA ILE A 84 1.09 -9.42 -12.53
C ILE A 84 0.06 -9.32 -11.38
N GLU A 85 -0.41 -10.45 -10.87
CA GLU A 85 -1.39 -10.50 -9.77
C GLU A 85 -0.86 -9.79 -8.50
N VAL A 86 0.44 -9.85 -8.25
CA VAL A 86 1.09 -9.18 -7.12
C VAL A 86 1.17 -7.67 -7.37
N ALA A 87 1.47 -7.26 -8.60
CA ALA A 87 1.46 -5.86 -9.00
C ALA A 87 0.05 -5.25 -8.89
N GLU A 88 -0.98 -5.99 -9.27
CA GLU A 88 -2.39 -5.59 -9.12
C GLU A 88 -2.77 -5.41 -7.64
N ASN A 89 -2.40 -6.36 -6.77
CA ASN A 89 -2.65 -6.26 -5.34
C ASN A 89 -1.92 -5.05 -4.70
N LEU A 90 -0.67 -4.82 -5.10
CA LEU A 90 0.10 -3.66 -4.66
C LEU A 90 -0.58 -2.36 -5.12
N LEU A 91 -1.03 -2.29 -6.37
CA LEU A 91 -1.70 -1.09 -6.89
C LEU A 91 -3.05 -0.85 -6.23
N ALA A 92 -3.82 -1.89 -5.95
CA ALA A 92 -5.05 -1.77 -5.17
C ALA A 92 -4.77 -1.21 -3.77
N PHE A 93 -3.73 -1.70 -3.09
CA PHE A 93 -3.30 -1.16 -1.80
C PHE A 93 -2.92 0.32 -1.89
N LEU A 94 -2.12 0.70 -2.90
CA LEU A 94 -1.69 2.08 -3.08
C LEU A 94 -2.84 3.01 -3.50
N ASP A 95 -3.78 2.56 -4.34
CA ASP A 95 -4.95 3.36 -4.72
C ASP A 95 -5.85 3.67 -3.52
N ILE A 96 -6.05 2.70 -2.63
CA ILE A 96 -6.87 2.90 -1.42
C ILE A 96 -6.13 3.82 -0.43
N THR A 97 -4.87 3.53 -0.14
CA THR A 97 -4.12 4.23 0.91
C THR A 97 -3.67 5.64 0.50
N SER A 98 -3.37 5.88 -0.78
CA SER A 98 -2.97 7.21 -1.29
C SER A 98 -4.10 8.26 -1.25
N LYS A 99 -5.35 7.84 -1.04
CA LYS A 99 -6.47 8.77 -0.82
C LYS A 99 -6.48 9.38 0.59
N LYS A 100 -5.66 8.85 1.50
CA LYS A 100 -5.48 9.38 2.86
C LYS A 100 -4.24 10.28 2.88
N ASN A 101 -4.43 11.56 3.21
CA ASN A 101 -3.40 12.60 3.08
C ASN A 101 -2.09 12.24 3.79
N ASP A 102 -2.15 11.74 5.03
CA ASP A 102 -0.94 11.43 5.80
C ASP A 102 -0.09 10.32 5.15
N ILE A 103 -0.76 9.28 4.61
CA ILE A 103 -0.07 8.20 3.90
C ILE A 103 0.45 8.69 2.54
N ALA A 104 -0.33 9.49 1.82
CA ALA A 104 0.09 10.08 0.55
C ALA A 104 1.35 10.94 0.72
N LEU A 105 1.45 11.71 1.81
CA LEU A 105 2.62 12.49 2.16
C LEU A 105 3.82 11.60 2.50
N ASP A 106 3.63 10.52 3.28
CA ASP A 106 4.67 9.52 3.55
C ASP A 106 5.21 8.90 2.24
N TYR A 107 4.31 8.49 1.34
CA TYR A 107 4.65 7.98 0.01
C TYR A 107 5.39 8.99 -0.85
N LYS A 108 5.00 10.27 -0.79
CA LYS A 108 5.66 11.35 -1.52
C LYS A 108 7.09 11.54 -1.02
N ASN A 109 7.27 11.61 0.29
CA ASN A 109 8.59 11.77 0.93
C ASN A 109 9.50 10.58 0.65
N ALA A 110 8.94 9.37 0.58
CA ALA A 110 9.64 8.15 0.21
C ALA A 110 9.82 7.96 -1.31
N LYS A 111 9.36 8.91 -2.15
CA LYS A 111 9.47 8.87 -3.62
C LYS A 111 8.80 7.65 -4.28
N VAL A 112 7.71 7.16 -3.70
CA VAL A 112 6.92 6.04 -4.26
C VAL A 112 6.42 6.39 -5.66
N HIS A 113 6.01 7.63 -5.91
CA HIS A 113 5.58 8.11 -7.22
C HIS A 113 6.67 8.03 -8.31
N GLU A 114 7.94 8.24 -7.96
CA GLU A 114 9.06 8.04 -8.89
C GLU A 114 9.27 6.55 -9.17
N SER A 115 9.18 5.72 -8.12
CA SER A 115 9.31 4.25 -8.22
C SER A 115 8.22 3.65 -9.11
N LEU A 116 6.96 4.14 -8.98
CA LEU A 116 5.83 3.75 -9.81
C LEU A 116 6.01 4.10 -11.29
N LYS A 117 6.61 5.25 -11.60
CA LYS A 117 6.95 5.62 -12.99
C LYS A 117 7.94 4.63 -13.59
N LYS A 118 9.03 4.33 -12.87
CA LYS A 118 10.01 3.31 -13.29
C LYS A 118 9.37 1.94 -13.45
N PHE A 119 8.45 1.57 -12.56
CA PHE A 119 7.72 0.31 -12.61
C PHE A 119 6.90 0.17 -13.88
N ASN A 120 6.18 1.23 -14.24
CA ASN A 120 5.42 1.31 -15.47
C ASN A 120 6.32 1.19 -16.71
N ASP A 121 7.44 1.91 -16.72
CA ASP A 121 8.35 1.94 -17.87
C ASP A 121 9.07 0.59 -18.09
N ALA A 122 9.34 -0.15 -17.01
CA ALA A 122 10.00 -1.46 -17.08
C ALA A 122 9.06 -2.60 -17.54
N ARG A 123 7.74 -2.41 -17.46
CA ARG A 123 6.74 -3.49 -17.63
C ARG A 123 5.90 -3.29 -18.89
N LYS A 124 6.31 -3.99 -19.96
CA LYS A 124 5.61 -3.98 -21.26
C LYS A 124 4.37 -4.87 -21.28
N ASP A 125 4.29 -5.81 -20.35
CA ASP A 125 3.22 -6.81 -20.17
C ASP A 125 2.01 -6.27 -19.41
N PHE A 126 2.07 -5.06 -18.86
CA PHE A 126 0.93 -4.41 -18.22
C PHE A 126 -0.14 -4.01 -19.23
N SER A 127 -1.40 -4.30 -18.87
CA SER A 127 -2.58 -3.81 -19.57
C SER A 127 -2.65 -2.28 -19.49
N ASP A 128 -3.32 -1.67 -20.46
CA ASP A 128 -3.46 -0.21 -20.49
C ASP A 128 -4.21 0.32 -19.24
N ASP A 129 -5.21 -0.42 -18.75
CA ASP A 129 -5.92 -0.08 -17.50
C ASP A 129 -4.97 -0.05 -16.29
N LEU A 130 -4.05 -1.01 -16.20
CA LEU A 130 -3.07 -1.05 -15.12
C LEU A 130 -2.09 0.12 -15.20
N LYS A 131 -1.64 0.47 -16.41
CA LYS A 131 -0.77 1.64 -16.63
C LYS A 131 -1.47 2.96 -16.27
N VAL A 132 -2.75 3.09 -16.62
CA VAL A 132 -3.58 4.24 -16.24
C VAL A 132 -3.73 4.32 -14.72
N CYS A 133 -3.98 3.19 -14.06
CA CYS A 133 -4.06 3.12 -12.60
C CYS A 133 -2.74 3.57 -11.95
N ILE A 134 -1.59 3.06 -12.40
CA ILE A 134 -0.26 3.47 -11.93
C ILE A 134 -0.07 5.00 -12.08
N GLY A 135 -0.41 5.54 -13.25
CA GLY A 135 -0.31 6.97 -13.51
C GLY A 135 -1.19 7.81 -12.60
N SER A 136 -2.43 7.36 -12.36
CA SER A 136 -3.37 8.01 -11.44
C SER A 136 -2.82 8.04 -10.01
N VAL A 137 -2.40 6.89 -9.48
CA VAL A 137 -1.84 6.76 -8.12
C VAL A 137 -0.57 7.61 -7.97
N ALA A 138 0.34 7.56 -8.95
CA ALA A 138 1.56 8.36 -8.93
C ALA A 138 1.27 9.87 -8.92
N ASN A 139 0.24 10.32 -9.64
CA ASN A 139 -0.18 11.72 -9.64
C ASN A 139 -0.82 12.16 -8.33
N VAL A 140 -1.66 11.30 -7.72
CA VAL A 140 -2.24 11.56 -6.39
C VAL A 140 -1.13 11.77 -5.37
N ILE A 141 -0.13 10.88 -5.35
CA ILE A 141 1.00 10.97 -4.44
C ILE A 141 1.85 12.21 -4.74
N SER A 142 2.16 12.51 -6.00
CA SER A 142 3.03 13.66 -6.33
C SER A 142 2.40 15.02 -6.00
N ASN A 143 1.08 15.12 -6.18
CA ASN A 143 0.32 16.36 -6.01
C ASN A 143 -0.17 16.57 -4.59
N ASN A 144 0.02 15.61 -3.68
CA ASN A 144 -0.32 15.77 -2.28
C ASN A 144 0.56 16.88 -1.66
N CYS A 145 -0.04 17.85 -0.96
CA CYS A 145 0.63 19.05 -0.45
C CYS A 145 0.94 18.93 1.04
#